data_AF-A0A7W0ZJI2-F1
#
_entry.id   AF-A0A7W0ZJI2-F1
#
_cell.length_a   1.000
_cell.length_b   1.000
_cell.length_c   1.000
_cell.angle_alpha   90.00
_cell.angle_beta   90.00
_cell.angle_gamma   90.00
#
_symmetry.space_group_name_H-M   'P 1'
#
loop_
_entity.id
_entity.type
_entity.pdbx_description
1 polymer ?
#
loop_
_entity_poly.entity_id
_entity_poly.type
_entity_poly.pdbx_seq_one_letter_code
_entity_poly.pdbx_strand_id
1 'polypeptide(L)'
;MHDIRTFTHYFRPYKKSLAAGSLFIFASVIIGLLVPLIVGRAVDELRQTGVTWMNLTYYGLTLLGVSAMSGVFLFLQRRVLIGMSRHIEYDLRQDFYTHLQRQPLSFFQTNRIGDLMARATNDLAAVRQLAGPMIMYTLQTVFVVV
;
A
#
# COMPACT_ATOMS: atom_id res chain seq x y z
N MET A 1 -17.23 -18.46 -7.99
CA MET A 1 -16.43 -18.52 -6.73
C MET A 1 -15.16 -19.38 -6.85
N HIS A 2 -14.91 -20.14 -7.93
CA HIS A 2 -13.64 -20.86 -8.11
C HIS A 2 -12.47 -19.94 -8.51
N ASP A 3 -12.73 -18.82 -9.21
CA ASP A 3 -11.68 -17.96 -9.79
C ASP A 3 -10.83 -17.19 -8.76
N ILE A 4 -11.41 -16.86 -7.60
CA ILE A 4 -10.72 -16.17 -6.50
C ILE A 4 -9.64 -17.04 -5.86
N ARG A 5 -9.80 -18.37 -5.84
CA ARG A 5 -8.79 -19.28 -5.27
C ARG A 5 -7.51 -19.31 -6.10
N THR A 6 -7.61 -19.24 -7.43
CA THR A 6 -6.44 -19.21 -8.32
C THR A 6 -5.61 -17.95 -8.09
N PHE A 7 -6.28 -16.80 -7.88
CA PHE A 7 -5.60 -15.53 -7.58
C PHE A 7 -4.85 -15.54 -6.24
N THR A 8 -5.41 -16.19 -5.21
CA THR A 8 -4.75 -16.26 -3.89
C THR A 8 -3.41 -17.00 -3.90
N HIS A 9 -3.13 -17.83 -4.92
CA HIS A 9 -1.84 -18.50 -5.06
C HIS A 9 -0.71 -17.49 -5.30
N TYR A 10 -0.94 -16.45 -6.11
CA TYR A 10 0.06 -15.42 -6.43
C TYR A 10 0.47 -14.58 -5.23
N PHE A 11 -0.33 -14.52 -4.16
CA PHE A 11 0.05 -13.84 -2.91
C PHE A 11 0.93 -14.68 -1.99
N ARG A 12 0.96 -16.01 -2.16
CA ARG A 12 1.74 -16.91 -1.31
C ARG A 12 3.24 -16.57 -1.24
N PRO A 13 3.95 -16.30 -2.36
CA PRO A 13 5.36 -15.91 -2.29
C PRO A 13 5.57 -14.56 -1.57
N TYR A 14 4.57 -13.66 -1.60
CA TYR A 14 4.67 -12.31 -1.05
C TYR A 14 4.07 -12.13 0.35
N LYS A 15 3.77 -13.22 1.08
CA LYS A 15 3.23 -13.17 2.45
C LYS A 15 4.09 -12.35 3.42
N LYS A 16 5.43 -12.42 3.28
CA LYS A 16 6.36 -11.63 4.10
C LYS A 16 6.22 -10.13 3.83
N SER A 17 6.07 -9.75 2.56
CA SER A 17 5.83 -8.36 2.17
C SER A 17 4.48 -7.86 2.67
N LEU A 18 3.44 -8.69 2.63
CA LEU A 18 2.13 -8.35 3.21
C LEU A 18 2.20 -8.14 4.73
N ALA A 19 2.88 -9.04 5.46
CA ALA A 19 3.05 -8.92 6.90
C ALA A 19 3.86 -7.67 7.27
N ALA A 20 5.01 -7.45 6.62
CA ALA A 20 5.84 -6.27 6.84
C ALA A 20 5.11 -4.97 6.47
N GLY A 21 4.39 -4.97 5.33
CA GLY A 21 3.57 -3.84 4.91
C GLY A 21 2.46 -3.51 5.90
N SER A 22 1.76 -4.53 6.41
CA SER A 22 0.72 -4.35 7.44
C SER A 22 1.29 -3.76 8.73
N LEU A 23 2.46 -4.24 9.17
CA LEU A 23 3.16 -3.69 10.33
C LEU A 23 3.56 -2.22 10.12
N PHE A 24 4.04 -1.86 8.94
CA PHE A 24 4.38 -0.47 8.61
C PHE A 24 3.16 0.45 8.54
N ILE A 25 2.02 -0.04 8.04
CA ILE A 25 0.75 0.71 8.10
C ILE A 25 0.37 0.95 9.55
N PHE A 26 0.36 -0.09 10.38
CA PHE A 26 0.01 0.03 11.79
C PHE A 26 0.90 1.04 12.52
N ALA A 27 2.22 0.94 12.34
CA ALA A 27 3.18 1.90 12.91
C ALA A 27 2.94 3.33 12.40
N SER A 28 2.72 3.50 11.09
CA SER A 28 2.44 4.81 10.50
C SER A 28 1.17 5.44 11.07
N VAL A 29 0.11 4.66 11.27
CA VAL A 29 -1.16 5.13 11.85
C VAL A 29 -0.95 5.56 13.29
N ILE A 30 -0.33 4.73 14.13
CA ILE A 30 -0.06 5.08 15.55
C ILE A 30 0.76 6.36 15.66
N ILE A 31 1.85 6.48 14.89
CA ILE A 31 2.71 7.66 14.94
C ILE A 31 1.98 8.89 14.40
N GLY A 32 1.15 8.73 13.36
CA GLY A 32 0.28 9.78 12.85
C GLY A 32 -0.70 10.30 13.90
N LEU A 33 -1.24 9.42 14.74
CA LEU A 33 -2.14 9.80 15.85
C LEU A 33 -1.45 10.54 16.99
N LEU A 34 -0.11 10.47 17.09
CA LEU A 34 0.64 11.27 18.07
C LEU A 34 0.66 12.76 17.71
N VAL A 35 0.57 13.11 16.42
CA VAL A 35 0.59 14.51 15.96
C VAL A 35 -0.52 15.34 16.62
N PRO A 36 -1.82 14.99 16.54
CA PRO A 36 -2.87 15.78 17.19
C PRO A 36 -2.74 15.79 18.72
N LEU A 37 -2.23 14.72 19.35
CA LEU A 37 -1.99 14.69 20.80
C LEU A 37 -0.90 15.66 21.22
N ILE A 38 0.19 15.75 20.46
CA ILE A 38 1.29 16.69 20.70
C ILE A 38 0.80 18.12 20.48
N VAL A 39 0.03 18.37 19.42
CA VAL A 39 -0.55 19.70 19.16
C VAL A 39 -1.51 20.10 20.29
N GLY A 40 -2.37 19.20 20.75
CA GLY A 40 -3.29 19.46 21.87
C GLY A 40 -2.54 19.85 23.14
N ARG A 41 -1.56 19.03 23.56
CA ARG A 41 -0.71 19.33 24.73
C ARG A 41 0.07 20.62 24.59
N ALA A 42 0.62 20.89 23.40
CA ALA A 42 1.33 22.12 23.12
C ALA A 42 0.43 23.34 23.31
N VAL A 43 -0.81 23.31 22.79
CA VAL A 43 -1.77 24.40 22.92
C VAL A 43 -2.17 24.61 24.39
N ASP A 44 -2.44 23.53 25.12
CA ASP A 44 -2.84 23.60 26.53
C ASP A 44 -1.74 24.16 27.43
N GLU A 45 -0.49 23.72 27.25
CA GLU A 45 0.65 24.19 28.04
C GLU A 45 1.05 25.62 27.69
N LEU A 46 1.06 25.98 26.39
CA LEU A 46 1.38 27.34 25.96
C LEU A 46 0.34 28.36 26.46
N ARG A 47 -0.91 27.93 26.62
CA ARG A 47 -1.97 28.77 27.21
C ARG A 47 -1.77 29.01 28.71
N GLN A 48 -1.27 28.02 29.45
CA GLN A 48 -1.09 28.12 30.90
C GLN A 48 0.22 28.79 31.31
N THR A 49 1.33 28.42 30.66
CA THR A 49 2.69 28.88 31.00
C THR A 49 3.15 30.09 30.20
N GLY A 50 2.38 30.50 29.19
CA GLY A 50 2.75 31.55 28.25
C GLY A 50 3.68 31.05 27.13
N VAL A 51 3.76 31.83 26.06
CA VAL A 51 4.56 31.46 24.89
C VAL A 51 6.03 31.83 25.14
N THR A 52 6.82 30.83 25.52
CA THR A 52 8.28 30.95 25.62
C THR A 52 8.95 30.28 24.43
N TRP A 53 10.03 30.88 23.90
CA TRP A 53 10.83 30.32 22.80
C TRP A 53 11.26 28.87 23.05
N MET A 54 11.61 28.53 24.28
CA MET A 54 11.99 27.18 24.68
C MET A 54 10.87 26.16 24.46
N ASN A 55 9.66 26.45 24.96
CA ASN A 55 8.50 25.56 24.80
C ASN A 55 8.10 25.43 23.32
N LEU A 56 8.11 26.55 22.59
CA LEU A 56 7.79 26.55 21.16
C LEU A 56 8.77 25.69 20.35
N THR A 57 10.07 25.80 20.65
CA THR A 57 11.11 25.03 19.95
C THR A 57 11.06 23.55 20.32
N TYR A 58 10.81 23.22 21.59
CA TYR A 58 10.63 21.84 22.05
C TYR A 58 9.46 21.17 21.34
N TYR A 59 8.28 21.79 21.32
CA TYR A 59 7.11 21.24 20.64
C TYR A 59 7.29 21.19 19.12
N GLY A 60 7.91 22.21 18.52
CA GLY A 60 8.21 22.26 17.09
C GLY A 60 9.14 21.13 16.65
N LEU A 61 10.26 20.92 17.37
CA LEU A 61 11.20 19.83 17.09
C LEU A 61 10.58 18.46 17.33
N THR A 62 9.81 18.30 18.40
CA THR A 62 9.11 17.04 18.69
C THR A 62 8.12 16.69 17.57
N LEU A 63 7.32 17.67 17.14
CA LEU A 63 6.36 17.49 16.04
C LEU A 63 7.05 17.18 14.72
N LEU A 64 8.16 17.85 14.42
CA LEU A 64 8.97 17.58 13.23
C LEU A 64 9.54 16.16 13.26
N GLY A 65 10.09 15.73 14.40
CA GLY A 65 10.62 14.37 14.57
C GLY A 65 9.56 13.28 14.39
N VAL A 66 8.39 13.46 15.02
CA VAL A 66 7.26 12.53 14.89
C VAL A 66 6.71 12.51 13.46
N SER A 67 6.58 13.66 12.81
CA SER A 67 6.11 13.76 11.43
C SER A 67 7.09 13.11 10.44
N ALA A 68 8.39 13.35 10.63
CA ALA A 68 9.43 12.71 9.82
C ALA A 68 9.42 11.18 10.00
N MET A 69 9.28 10.71 11.24
CA MET A 69 9.19 9.28 11.53
C MET A 69 7.93 8.65 10.91
N SER A 70 6.79 9.31 10.99
CA SER A 70 5.57 8.89 10.29
C SER A 70 5.79 8.82 8.78
N GLY A 71 6.45 9.83 8.20
CA GLY A 71 6.85 9.89 6.79
C GLY A 71 7.71 8.69 6.35
N VAL A 72 8.64 8.25 7.20
CA VAL A 72 9.46 7.05 6.92
C VAL A 72 8.58 5.80 6.83
N PHE A 73 7.67 5.58 7.77
CA PHE A 73 6.76 4.43 7.71
C PHE A 73 5.77 4.52 6.54
N LEU A 74 5.27 5.72 6.22
CA LEU A 74 4.47 5.98 5.02
C LEU A 74 5.22 5.62 3.73
N PHE A 75 6.52 5.89 3.67
CA PHE A 75 7.36 5.51 2.55
C PHE A 75 7.58 3.99 2.49
N LEU A 76 7.95 3.38 3.62
CA LEU A 76 8.23 1.94 3.72
C LEU A 76 7.00 1.09 3.36
N GLN A 77 5.82 1.44 3.88
CA GLN A 77 4.59 0.71 3.54
C GLN A 77 4.30 0.76 2.03
N ARG A 78 4.49 1.92 1.39
CA ARG A 78 4.26 2.08 -0.07
C ARG A 78 5.28 1.27 -0.85
N ARG A 79 6.56 1.38 -0.49
CA ARG A 79 7.64 0.65 -1.13
C ARG A 79 7.39 -0.85 -1.08
N VAL A 80 6.92 -1.38 0.05
CA VAL A 80 6.65 -2.82 0.21
C VAL A 80 5.37 -3.26 -0.47
N LEU A 81 4.22 -2.63 -0.19
CA LEU A 81 2.93 -3.09 -0.69
C LEU A 81 2.71 -2.78 -2.18
N ILE A 82 3.06 -1.57 -2.62
CA ILE A 82 2.94 -1.21 -4.04
C ILE A 82 3.98 -1.99 -4.85
N GLY A 83 5.21 -2.12 -4.34
CA GLY A 83 6.25 -2.95 -4.97
C GLY A 83 5.82 -4.40 -5.14
N MET A 84 5.28 -5.01 -4.08
CA MET A 84 4.70 -6.35 -4.11
C MET A 84 3.60 -6.48 -5.17
N SER A 85 2.67 -5.52 -5.25
CA SER A 85 1.59 -5.57 -6.26
C SER A 85 2.12 -5.56 -7.69
N ARG A 86 3.21 -4.82 -7.96
CA ARG A 86 3.85 -4.79 -9.28
C ARG A 86 4.53 -6.11 -9.62
N HIS A 87 5.12 -6.79 -8.64
CA HIS A 87 5.68 -8.11 -8.85
C HIS A 87 4.60 -9.16 -9.14
N ILE A 88 3.47 -9.10 -8.42
CA ILE A 88 2.30 -9.93 -8.75
C ILE A 88 1.78 -9.66 -10.17
N GLU A 89 1.67 -8.39 -10.58
CA GLU A 89 1.27 -8.04 -11.95
C GLU A 89 2.26 -8.61 -12.99
N TYR A 90 3.56 -8.54 -12.71
CA TYR A 90 4.59 -9.10 -13.56
C TYR A 90 4.47 -10.61 -13.71
N ASP A 91 4.29 -11.34 -12.60
CA ASP A 91 4.14 -12.79 -12.60
C ASP A 91 2.90 -13.22 -13.39
N LEU A 92 1.76 -12.54 -13.16
CA LEU A 92 0.52 -12.77 -13.91
C LEU A 92 0.69 -12.54 -15.41
N ARG A 93 1.37 -11.45 -15.78
CA ARG A 93 1.63 -11.10 -17.17
C ARG A 93 2.54 -12.13 -17.83
N GLN A 94 3.56 -12.59 -17.12
CA GLN A 94 4.50 -13.60 -17.61
C GLN A 94 3.79 -14.93 -17.89
N ASP A 95 2.95 -15.39 -16.97
CA ASP A 95 2.16 -16.62 -17.14
C ASP A 95 1.17 -16.49 -18.30
N PHE A 96 0.50 -15.34 -18.42
CA PHE A 96 -0.42 -15.05 -19.50
C PHE A 96 0.28 -15.10 -20.87
N TYR A 97 1.42 -14.42 -21.02
CA TYR A 97 2.19 -14.44 -22.28
C TYR A 97 2.74 -15.82 -22.60
N THR A 98 3.28 -16.53 -21.60
CA THR A 98 3.79 -17.89 -21.78
C THR A 98 2.68 -18.83 -22.26
N HIS A 99 1.46 -18.67 -21.74
CA HIS A 99 0.31 -19.45 -22.18
C HIS A 99 -0.08 -19.10 -23.62
N LEU A 100 -0.12 -17.81 -23.99
CA LEU A 100 -0.42 -17.38 -25.36
C LEU A 100 0.56 -17.94 -26.38
N GLN A 101 1.86 -17.96 -26.08
CA GLN A 101 2.87 -18.47 -27.01
C GLN A 101 2.72 -19.98 -27.31
N ARG A 102 2.05 -20.73 -26.44
CA ARG A 102 1.79 -22.17 -26.62
C ARG A 102 0.48 -22.45 -27.38
N GLN A 103 -0.32 -21.43 -27.67
CA GLN A 103 -1.59 -21.60 -28.36
C GLN A 103 -1.40 -21.80 -29.87
N PRO A 104 -2.22 -22.65 -30.51
CA PRO A 104 -2.18 -22.85 -31.95
C PRO A 104 -2.71 -21.61 -32.69
N LEU A 105 -2.35 -21.48 -33.97
CA LEU A 105 -2.78 -20.36 -34.81
C LEU A 105 -4.32 -20.20 -34.86
N SER A 106 -5.07 -21.30 -34.81
CA SER A 106 -6.54 -21.31 -34.78
C SER A 106 -7.13 -20.53 -33.59
N PHE A 107 -6.42 -20.48 -32.46
CA PHE A 107 -6.82 -19.67 -31.31
C PHE A 107 -6.80 -18.18 -31.65
N PHE A 108 -5.78 -17.71 -32.37
CA PHE A 108 -5.64 -16.31 -32.77
C PHE A 108 -6.53 -15.92 -33.95
N GLN A 109 -7.05 -16.89 -34.70
CA GLN A 109 -8.06 -16.67 -35.73
C GLN A 109 -9.46 -16.50 -35.14
N THR A 110 -9.74 -17.15 -34.00
CA THR A 110 -11.03 -17.10 -33.31
C THR A 110 -11.10 -16.00 -32.25
N ASN A 111 -9.97 -15.60 -31.67
CA ASN A 111 -9.88 -14.55 -30.65
C ASN A 111 -9.19 -13.31 -31.20
N ARG A 112 -9.80 -12.13 -31.02
CA ARG A 112 -9.21 -10.88 -31.47
C ARG A 112 -7.99 -10.54 -30.63
N ILE A 113 -6.86 -10.26 -31.29
CA ILE A 113 -5.61 -9.87 -30.62
C ILE A 113 -5.80 -8.63 -29.72
N GLY A 114 -6.64 -7.68 -30.14
CA GLY A 114 -6.97 -6.50 -29.34
C GLY A 114 -7.60 -6.84 -27.98
N ASP A 115 -8.47 -7.84 -27.94
CA ASP A 115 -9.13 -8.28 -26.70
C ASP A 115 -8.12 -8.96 -25.76
N LEU A 116 -7.18 -9.74 -26.32
CA LEU A 116 -6.09 -10.37 -25.56
C LEU A 116 -5.16 -9.32 -24.95
N MET A 117 -4.83 -8.27 -25.72
CA MET A 117 -4.02 -7.16 -25.23
C MET A 117 -4.75 -6.35 -24.16
N ALA A 118 -6.05 -6.09 -24.32
CA ALA A 118 -6.85 -5.40 -23.32
C ALA A 118 -6.90 -6.17 -21.99
N ARG A 119 -7.01 -7.51 -22.03
CA ARG A 119 -6.91 -8.35 -20.83
C ARG A 119 -5.52 -8.28 -20.19
N ALA A 120 -4.45 -8.37 -21.00
CA ALA A 120 -3.06 -8.32 -20.53
C ALA A 120 -2.66 -6.99 -19.87
N THR A 121 -3.35 -5.90 -20.22
CA THR A 121 -3.05 -4.55 -19.73
C THR A 121 -4.10 -4.08 -18.73
N ASN A 122 -5.36 -3.93 -19.13
CA ASN A 122 -6.41 -3.33 -18.33
C ASN A 122 -6.84 -4.25 -17.19
N ASP A 123 -7.15 -5.52 -17.49
CA ASP A 123 -7.64 -6.45 -16.47
C ASP A 123 -6.53 -6.76 -15.46
N LEU A 124 -5.31 -7.02 -15.93
CA LEU A 124 -4.15 -7.25 -15.04
C LEU A 124 -3.81 -6.01 -14.20
N ALA A 125 -3.92 -4.81 -14.76
CA ALA A 125 -3.74 -3.58 -13.99
C ALA A 125 -4.84 -3.42 -12.92
N ALA A 126 -6.09 -3.74 -13.25
CA ALA A 126 -7.19 -3.73 -12.26
C ALA A 126 -6.90 -4.73 -11.12
N VAL A 127 -6.44 -5.93 -11.46
CA VAL A 127 -6.01 -6.94 -10.48
C VAL A 127 -4.86 -6.44 -9.61
N ARG A 128 -3.88 -5.72 -10.16
CA ARG A 128 -2.84 -5.06 -9.36
C ARG A 128 -3.43 -4.04 -8.39
N GLN A 129 -4.41 -3.24 -8.81
CA GLN A 129 -5.04 -2.26 -7.93
C GLN A 129 -5.72 -2.93 -6.72
N LEU A 130 -6.31 -4.11 -6.93
CA LEU A 130 -6.84 -4.95 -5.85
C LEU A 130 -5.70 -5.44 -4.93
N ALA A 131 -4.59 -5.91 -5.51
CA ALA A 131 -3.48 -6.52 -4.77
C ALA A 131 -2.62 -5.53 -3.95
N GLY A 132 -2.54 -4.27 -4.35
CA GLY A 132 -1.70 -3.27 -3.67
C GLY A 132 -2.53 -2.20 -2.97
N PRO A 133 -2.99 -1.16 -3.69
CA PRO A 133 -3.70 -0.04 -3.10
C PRO A 133 -4.96 -0.42 -2.32
N MET A 134 -5.81 -1.31 -2.84
CA MET A 134 -7.05 -1.68 -2.13
C MET A 134 -6.75 -2.33 -0.77
N ILE A 135 -5.82 -3.29 -0.72
CA ILE A 135 -5.39 -3.91 0.54
C ILE A 135 -4.78 -2.86 1.47
N MET A 136 -3.90 -2.00 0.96
CA MET A 136 -3.25 -0.95 1.74
C MET A 136 -4.27 0.00 2.37
N TYR A 137 -5.22 0.52 1.60
CA TYR A 137 -6.24 1.44 2.10
C TYR A 137 -7.21 0.76 3.07
N THR A 138 -7.61 -0.49 2.79
CA THR A 138 -8.50 -1.24 3.69
C THR A 138 -7.84 -1.44 5.05
N LEU A 139 -6.57 -1.89 5.08
CA LEU A 139 -5.82 -2.03 6.31
C LEU A 139 -5.64 -0.70 7.04
N GLN A 140 -5.33 0.37 6.30
CA GLN A 140 -5.18 1.70 6.87
C GLN A 140 -6.49 2.17 7.51
N THR A 141 -7.63 2.04 6.84
CA THR A 141 -8.93 2.41 7.40
C THR A 141 -9.27 1.59 8.64
N VAL A 142 -9.05 0.28 8.61
CA VAL A 142 -9.29 -0.58 9.78
C VAL A 142 -8.46 -0.12 10.97
N PHE A 143 -7.16 0.12 10.79
CA PHE A 143 -6.29 0.56 11.89
C PHE A 143 -6.54 1.99 12.38
N VAL A 144 -7.14 2.85 11.56
CA VAL A 144 -7.52 4.20 11.99
C VAL A 144 -8.83 4.17 12.79
N VAL A 145 -9.73 3.25 12.46
CA VAL A 145 -11.07 3.15 13.09
C VAL A 145 -11.06 2.33 14.38
N VAL A 146 -10.23 1.28 14.45
CA VAL A 146 -10.06 0.42 15.63
C VAL A 146 -9.13 1.08 16.64
#